data_AF-A0A846HUN0-F1
#
_entry.id   AF-A0A846HUN0-F1
#
_cell.length_a   1.000
_cell.length_b   1.000
_cell.length_c   1.000
_cell.angle_alpha   90.00
_cell.angle_beta   90.00
_cell.angle_gamma   90.00
#
_symmetry.space_group_name_H-M   'P 1'
#
loop_
_entity.id
_entity.type
_entity.pdbx_description
1 polymer ?
#
loop_
_entity_poly.entity_id
_entity_poly.type
_entity_poly.pdbx_seq_one_letter_code
_entity_poly.pdbx_strand_id
1 'polypeptide(L)'
;MATDNFYFVEGNTSVKNLVKTLATEITQNSGIYKWDLVYPDSINKIGSAGEGSTINLIKDNSKTDKVDTVFTVGSQNDKCIIKATTTYGKEFYVKIDREEADLTKEEKKALIDFNKLHTYYNGNGDSFSRTDAQVLEMMAGVSDRWSKSGDYDVYVSAMTKSNSINNIKLQISDKLNADKTDLGISKNIQAEYNYRLAWYRKLQPEIKDFLPVQYWINVTKDSINLVLCGDPSADVHPYENYLTSYAYIGALKPVEDSAYTDDKYNFGITVSSDIEPNYSKVYGERTATGVTDVCMIANKIGMPYQPHYPAFYATNPFMDKCNVEGSRYNHKKHQFSDITLVHPVDMERGKMINVLVGDASAINDTDRLAYKKDTEEEEYYKKFKITAPYCFLNNSANINYCVAIRCYKTTK
;
A
#
# COMPACT_ATOMS: atom_id res chain seq x y z
N MET A 1 -20.67 26.02 14.96
CA MET A 1 -19.38 25.78 14.31
C MET A 1 -18.92 24.39 14.69
N ALA A 2 -19.17 23.38 13.84
CA ALA A 2 -18.59 22.06 14.04
C ALA A 2 -17.07 22.24 14.01
N THR A 3 -16.42 22.00 15.15
CA THR A 3 -14.97 22.14 15.29
C THR A 3 -14.35 21.11 14.35
N ASP A 4 -13.54 21.54 13.37
CA ASP A 4 -12.88 20.66 12.40
C ASP A 4 -12.02 19.63 13.15
N ASN A 5 -12.60 18.45 13.42
CA ASN A 5 -12.01 17.40 14.24
C ASN A 5 -11.03 16.52 13.44
N PHE A 6 -10.04 17.15 12.79
CA PHE A 6 -9.02 16.44 12.03
C PHE A 6 -7.74 17.26 11.84
N TYR A 7 -6.66 16.56 11.51
CA TYR A 7 -5.43 17.09 10.97
C TYR A 7 -5.40 16.86 9.45
N PHE A 8 -4.99 17.85 8.67
CA PHE A 8 -4.76 17.69 7.23
C PHE A 8 -3.46 18.38 6.82
N VAL A 9 -2.66 17.69 6.00
CA VAL A 9 -1.46 18.26 5.38
C VAL A 9 -1.29 17.68 3.98
N GLU A 10 -0.67 18.48 3.12
CA GLU A 10 -0.24 18.09 1.79
C GLU A 10 1.21 18.51 1.57
N GLY A 11 1.97 17.70 0.83
CA GLY A 11 3.38 17.96 0.62
C GLY A 11 4.02 17.01 -0.38
N ASN A 12 5.34 17.10 -0.48
CA ASN A 12 6.17 16.18 -1.24
C ASN A 12 7.31 15.66 -0.37
N THR A 13 7.81 14.47 -0.70
CA THR A 13 8.96 13.87 -0.04
C THR A 13 9.64 12.92 -1.02
N SER A 14 10.93 12.62 -0.83
CA SER A 14 11.57 11.57 -1.62
C SER A 14 11.03 10.20 -1.19
N VAL A 15 11.04 9.23 -2.12
CA VAL A 15 10.71 7.82 -1.79
C VAL A 15 11.50 7.34 -0.59
N LYS A 16 12.78 7.69 -0.52
CA LYS A 16 13.66 7.41 0.62
C LYS A 16 13.06 7.87 1.95
N ASN A 17 12.47 9.05 2.01
CA ASN A 17 11.98 9.64 3.26
C ASN A 17 10.49 9.40 3.49
N LEU A 18 9.80 8.68 2.60
CA LEU A 18 8.34 8.55 2.61
C LEU A 18 7.82 7.98 3.93
N VAL A 19 8.30 6.82 4.37
CA VAL A 19 7.80 6.17 5.60
C VAL A 19 8.05 7.04 6.83
N LYS A 20 9.23 7.68 6.92
CA LYS A 20 9.55 8.62 7.99
C LYS A 20 8.63 9.85 7.97
N THR A 21 8.36 10.38 6.79
CA THR A 21 7.48 11.55 6.61
C THR A 21 6.07 11.21 7.08
N LEU A 22 5.48 10.11 6.57
CA LEU A 22 4.14 9.67 6.97
C LEU A 22 4.05 9.43 8.49
N ALA A 23 5.04 8.73 9.07
CA ALA A 23 5.09 8.50 10.51
C ALA A 23 5.20 9.81 11.30
N THR A 24 5.95 10.80 10.81
CA THR A 24 6.09 12.12 11.46
C THR A 24 4.76 12.87 11.43
N GLU A 25 4.09 12.91 10.27
CA GLU A 25 2.80 13.57 10.13
C GLU A 25 1.74 12.96 11.05
N ILE A 26 1.70 11.62 11.14
CA ILE A 26 0.71 10.90 11.91
C ILE A 26 0.99 10.95 13.42
N THR A 27 2.26 10.86 13.85
CA THR A 27 2.59 10.63 15.27
C THR A 27 3.08 11.88 16.00
N GLN A 28 3.50 12.92 15.28
CA GLN A 28 4.05 14.15 15.85
C GLN A 28 3.24 15.39 15.48
N ASN A 29 2.95 15.59 14.19
CA ASN A 29 2.38 16.86 13.70
C ASN A 29 0.86 16.94 13.85
N SER A 30 0.16 15.81 13.87
CA SER A 30 -1.31 15.72 13.97
C SER A 30 -1.90 16.10 15.35
N GLY A 31 -1.07 16.57 16.28
CA GLY A 31 -1.51 17.18 17.53
C GLY A 31 -2.37 16.25 18.40
N ILE A 32 -3.62 16.65 18.67
CA ILE A 32 -4.56 15.86 19.48
C ILE A 32 -5.16 14.65 18.75
N TYR A 33 -4.94 14.55 17.44
CA TYR A 33 -5.40 13.45 16.59
C TYR A 33 -4.31 12.39 16.36
N LYS A 34 -3.15 12.57 16.99
CA LYS A 34 -2.00 11.70 16.78
C LYS A 34 -2.25 10.26 17.18
N TRP A 35 -1.63 9.38 16.42
CA TRP A 35 -1.48 7.98 16.78
C TRP A 35 -0.09 7.79 17.39
N ASP A 36 0.09 6.77 18.21
CA ASP A 36 1.35 6.57 18.92
C ASP A 36 2.32 5.76 18.07
N LEU A 37 3.58 6.19 17.98
CA LEU A 37 4.64 5.36 17.42
C LEU A 37 4.97 4.22 18.41
N VAL A 38 4.87 2.97 17.97
CA VAL A 38 5.20 1.78 18.76
C VAL A 38 6.55 1.19 18.36
N TYR A 39 6.80 1.12 17.06
CA TYR A 39 8.06 0.64 16.52
C TYR A 39 8.49 1.52 15.34
N PRO A 40 9.78 1.85 15.21
CA PRO A 40 10.83 1.68 16.20
C PRO A 40 10.58 2.56 17.44
N ASP A 41 11.43 2.44 18.46
CA ASP A 41 11.39 3.25 19.69
C ASP A 41 11.61 4.76 19.48
N SER A 42 12.02 5.17 18.26
CA SER A 42 12.21 6.58 17.91
C SER A 42 12.00 6.82 16.42
N ILE A 43 11.32 7.92 16.08
CA ILE A 43 11.11 8.39 14.69
C ILE A 43 12.42 8.49 13.90
N ASN A 44 13.55 8.77 14.57
CA ASN A 44 14.84 8.97 13.93
C ASN A 44 15.46 7.68 13.39
N LYS A 45 15.00 6.51 13.88
CA LYS A 45 15.44 5.22 13.35
C LYS A 45 14.72 4.85 12.05
N ILE A 46 13.59 5.47 11.74
CA ILE A 46 12.89 5.28 10.47
C ILE A 46 13.67 6.00 9.37
N GLY A 47 13.90 5.32 8.24
CA GLY A 47 14.69 5.84 7.13
C GLY A 47 16.19 5.94 7.40
N SER A 48 16.66 5.46 8.55
CA SER A 48 18.08 5.31 8.83
C SER A 48 18.69 4.21 7.95
N ALA A 49 19.97 4.34 7.62
CA ALA A 49 20.72 3.23 7.05
C ALA A 49 20.65 2.05 8.03
N GLY A 50 20.14 0.92 7.57
CA GLY A 50 20.19 -0.32 8.33
C GLY A 50 21.62 -0.84 8.42
N GLU A 51 21.82 -1.89 9.21
CA GLU A 51 23.10 -2.59 9.21
C GLU A 51 23.36 -3.12 7.79
N GLY A 52 24.50 -2.73 7.21
CA GLY A 52 24.93 -3.28 5.94
C GLY A 52 25.09 -4.78 6.09
N SER A 53 24.36 -5.56 5.32
CA SER A 53 24.46 -7.01 5.37
C SER A 53 25.36 -7.50 4.25
N THR A 54 26.26 -8.40 4.60
CA THR A 54 27.10 -9.09 3.63
C THR A 54 26.36 -10.33 3.16
N ILE A 55 26.02 -10.36 1.87
CA ILE A 55 25.43 -11.52 1.22
C ILE A 55 26.56 -12.30 0.57
N ASN A 56 26.74 -13.56 0.99
CA ASN A 56 27.54 -14.52 0.25
C ASN A 56 26.61 -15.40 -0.59
N LEU A 57 26.83 -15.42 -1.91
CA LEU A 57 26.09 -16.25 -2.85
C LEU A 57 26.43 -17.74 -2.70
N ILE A 58 27.58 -18.08 -2.12
CA ILE A 58 27.99 -19.44 -1.84
C ILE A 58 27.57 -19.83 -0.41
N LYS A 59 26.81 -20.93 -0.30
CA LYS A 59 26.34 -21.52 0.96
C LYS A 59 26.97 -22.89 1.24
N ASP A 60 27.52 -23.57 0.24
CA ASP A 60 28.14 -24.90 0.35
C ASP A 60 29.63 -24.90 0.72
N ASN A 61 30.19 -23.73 1.06
CA ASN A 61 31.62 -23.50 1.36
C ASN A 61 32.60 -23.74 0.20
N SER A 62 32.10 -23.90 -1.04
CA SER A 62 32.97 -23.85 -2.23
C SER A 62 33.61 -22.47 -2.39
N LYS A 63 34.63 -22.38 -3.25
CA LYS A 63 35.37 -21.13 -3.47
C LYS A 63 35.61 -20.94 -4.96
N THR A 64 35.56 -19.69 -5.37
CA THR A 64 35.95 -19.24 -6.71
C THR A 64 36.55 -17.85 -6.60
N ASP A 65 37.51 -17.55 -7.47
CA ASP A 65 38.10 -16.25 -7.71
C ASP A 65 37.70 -15.67 -9.08
N LYS A 66 36.85 -16.39 -9.83
CA LYS A 66 36.46 -16.01 -11.20
C LYS A 66 35.23 -15.10 -11.27
N VAL A 67 34.43 -15.09 -10.21
CA VAL A 67 33.23 -14.26 -10.07
C VAL A 67 33.18 -13.69 -8.66
N ASP A 68 32.61 -12.51 -8.52
CA ASP A 68 32.28 -11.97 -7.21
C ASP A 68 31.21 -12.85 -6.55
N THR A 69 31.36 -13.11 -5.26
CA THR A 69 30.39 -13.94 -4.52
C THR A 69 29.92 -13.26 -3.26
N VAL A 70 30.56 -12.17 -2.88
CA VAL A 70 30.32 -11.45 -1.64
C VAL A 70 29.90 -10.03 -1.98
N PHE A 71 28.67 -9.69 -1.66
CA PHE A 71 28.08 -8.38 -1.93
C PHE A 71 27.70 -7.71 -0.62
N THR A 72 27.99 -6.41 -0.51
CA THR A 72 27.47 -5.60 0.59
C THR A 72 26.21 -4.92 0.12
N VAL A 73 25.08 -5.25 0.75
CA VAL A 73 23.80 -4.59 0.48
C VAL A 73 23.47 -3.64 1.62
N GLY A 74 23.22 -2.39 1.26
CA GLY A 74 22.61 -1.44 2.19
C GLY A 74 21.12 -1.75 2.31
N SER A 75 20.63 -1.86 3.53
CA SER A 75 19.20 -1.84 3.82
C SER A 75 18.81 -0.46 4.33
N GLN A 76 17.56 -0.09 4.15
CA GLN A 76 16.99 1.07 4.84
C GLN A 76 15.92 0.60 5.82
N ASN A 77 15.97 1.14 7.05
CA ASN A 77 15.00 0.84 8.09
C ASN A 77 13.68 1.59 7.83
N ASP A 78 12.91 1.15 6.85
CA ASP A 78 11.63 1.75 6.44
C ASP A 78 10.42 0.95 6.90
N LYS A 79 10.44 0.58 8.18
CA LYS A 79 9.33 -0.06 8.86
C LYS A 79 8.92 0.77 10.07
N CYS A 80 7.63 1.05 10.21
CA CYS A 80 7.07 1.54 11.46
C CYS A 80 5.77 0.86 11.80
N ILE A 81 5.45 0.83 13.09
CA ILE A 81 4.16 0.40 13.62
C ILE A 81 3.61 1.54 14.45
N ILE A 82 2.41 1.98 14.12
CA ILE A 82 1.67 3.01 14.82
C ILE A 82 0.44 2.42 15.48
N LYS A 83 -0.01 3.01 16.58
CA LYS A 83 -1.16 2.56 17.36
C LYS A 83 -2.22 3.66 17.45
N ALA A 84 -3.44 3.32 17.08
CA ALA A 84 -4.62 4.13 17.35
C ALA A 84 -5.28 3.64 18.64
N THR A 85 -5.65 4.55 19.54
CA THR A 85 -6.71 4.30 20.53
C THR A 85 -7.94 5.05 20.06
N THR A 86 -8.90 4.32 19.49
CA THR A 86 -10.08 4.92 18.87
C THR A 86 -10.98 5.57 19.92
N THR A 87 -11.89 6.43 19.48
CA THR A 87 -12.94 7.02 20.31
C THR A 87 -13.90 5.97 20.90
N TYR A 88 -13.90 4.76 20.33
CA TYR A 88 -14.59 3.56 20.84
C TYR A 88 -13.81 2.82 21.94
N GLY A 89 -12.61 3.29 22.32
CA GLY A 89 -11.81 2.75 23.41
C GLY A 89 -11.05 1.45 23.07
N LYS A 90 -10.90 1.12 21.79
CA LYS A 90 -10.08 -0.02 21.33
C LYS A 90 -8.76 0.42 20.73
N GLU A 91 -7.77 -0.44 20.92
CA GLU A 91 -6.46 -0.27 20.34
C GLU A 91 -6.31 -1.08 19.06
N PHE A 92 -5.79 -0.44 18.02
CA PHE A 92 -5.44 -1.08 16.76
C PHE A 92 -4.05 -0.63 16.32
N TYR A 93 -3.38 -1.50 15.58
CA TYR A 93 -2.02 -1.31 15.11
C TYR A 93 -2.01 -1.29 13.60
N VAL A 94 -1.18 -0.40 13.05
CA VAL A 94 -0.93 -0.30 11.61
C VAL A 94 0.55 -0.39 11.38
N LYS A 95 0.97 -1.36 10.58
CA LYS A 95 2.34 -1.47 10.11
C LYS A 95 2.45 -0.82 8.74
N ILE A 96 3.44 0.04 8.58
CA ILE A 96 3.86 0.64 7.32
C ILE A 96 5.27 0.12 7.03
N ASP A 97 5.46 -0.57 5.91
CA ASP A 97 6.72 -1.23 5.57
C ASP A 97 7.08 -1.01 4.10
N ARG A 98 8.27 -0.51 3.82
CA ARG A 98 8.84 -0.47 2.46
C ARG A 98 9.77 -1.67 2.30
N GLU A 99 9.19 -2.82 1.98
CA GLU A 99 9.93 -4.06 1.78
C GLU A 99 10.82 -4.03 0.52
N GLU A 100 11.63 -5.07 0.32
CA GLU A 100 12.42 -5.29 -0.89
C GLU A 100 11.54 -5.27 -2.15
N ALA A 101 12.11 -4.78 -3.26
CA ALA A 101 11.40 -4.71 -4.53
C ALA A 101 11.03 -6.10 -5.06
N ASP A 102 9.91 -6.18 -5.79
CA ASP A 102 9.52 -7.45 -6.41
C ASP A 102 10.58 -7.94 -7.40
N LEU A 103 10.76 -9.27 -7.43
CA LEU A 103 11.59 -9.91 -8.44
C LEU A 103 10.93 -9.85 -9.81
N THR A 104 11.71 -9.50 -10.82
CA THR A 104 11.30 -9.59 -12.23
C THR A 104 11.11 -11.04 -12.66
N LYS A 105 10.53 -11.26 -13.85
CA LYS A 105 10.39 -12.63 -14.40
C LYS A 105 11.75 -13.27 -14.64
N GLU A 106 12.70 -12.47 -15.09
CA GLU A 106 14.08 -12.85 -15.37
C GLU A 106 14.81 -13.22 -14.07
N GLU A 107 14.65 -12.41 -13.01
CA GLU A 107 15.21 -12.68 -11.68
C GLU A 107 14.64 -13.97 -11.07
N LYS A 108 13.31 -14.16 -11.13
CA LYS A 108 12.68 -15.43 -10.69
C LYS A 108 13.21 -16.62 -11.47
N LYS A 109 13.40 -16.47 -12.78
CA LYS A 109 13.97 -17.51 -13.64
C LYS A 109 15.43 -17.79 -13.26
N ALA A 110 16.24 -16.77 -12.99
CA ALA A 110 17.64 -16.95 -12.60
C ALA A 110 17.77 -17.72 -11.27
N LEU A 111 16.89 -17.47 -10.29
CA LEU A 111 16.83 -18.26 -9.06
C LEU A 111 16.49 -19.74 -9.32
N ILE A 112 15.54 -20.00 -10.23
CA ILE A 112 15.18 -21.37 -10.63
C ILE A 112 16.34 -22.04 -11.37
N ASP A 113 16.98 -21.33 -12.30
CA ASP A 113 18.09 -21.84 -13.10
C ASP A 113 19.29 -22.16 -12.20
N PHE A 114 19.65 -21.28 -11.25
CA PHE A 114 20.67 -21.55 -10.24
C PHE A 114 20.41 -22.88 -9.53
N ASN A 115 19.20 -23.09 -8.99
CA ASN A 115 18.86 -24.34 -8.31
C ASN A 115 18.94 -25.57 -9.24
N LYS A 116 18.50 -25.45 -10.50
CA LYS A 116 18.52 -26.56 -11.47
C LYS A 116 19.94 -26.93 -11.93
N LEU A 117 20.82 -25.94 -12.07
CA LEU A 117 22.19 -26.13 -12.58
C LEU A 117 23.11 -26.89 -11.61
N HIS A 118 22.68 -27.08 -10.37
CA HIS A 118 23.38 -27.92 -9.39
C HIS A 118 23.45 -29.39 -9.78
N THR A 119 22.57 -29.89 -10.65
CA THR A 119 22.57 -31.29 -11.06
C THR A 119 22.80 -31.43 -12.57
N TYR A 120 23.58 -32.42 -12.99
CA TYR A 120 23.67 -32.81 -14.38
C TYR A 120 23.82 -34.32 -14.54
N TYR A 121 23.67 -34.79 -15.78
CA TYR A 121 23.80 -36.20 -16.14
C TYR A 121 24.93 -36.38 -17.16
N ASN A 122 25.67 -37.49 -17.05
CA ASN A 122 26.62 -37.88 -18.10
C ASN A 122 25.90 -38.61 -19.25
N GLY A 123 26.64 -39.00 -20.29
CA GLY A 123 26.11 -39.76 -21.43
C GLY A 123 25.58 -41.17 -21.08
N ASN A 124 25.88 -41.67 -19.88
CA ASN A 124 25.41 -42.95 -19.36
C ASN A 124 24.17 -42.81 -18.45
N GLY A 125 23.71 -41.57 -18.19
CA GLY A 125 22.57 -41.29 -17.32
C GLY A 125 22.88 -41.19 -15.82
N ASP A 126 24.16 -41.22 -15.42
CA ASP A 126 24.56 -41.04 -14.02
C ASP A 126 24.41 -39.58 -13.59
N SER A 127 23.87 -39.35 -12.40
CA SER A 127 23.66 -38.01 -11.83
C SER A 127 24.91 -37.51 -11.08
N PHE A 128 25.29 -36.27 -11.32
CA PHE A 128 26.39 -35.57 -10.67
C PHE A 128 25.93 -34.22 -10.14
N SER A 129 26.58 -33.75 -9.07
CA SER A 129 26.34 -32.44 -8.48
C SER A 129 27.44 -31.42 -8.83
N ARG A 130 27.05 -30.16 -8.97
CA ARG A 130 27.92 -29.00 -8.97
C ARG A 130 27.82 -28.29 -7.63
N THR A 131 28.90 -27.62 -7.26
CA THR A 131 28.93 -26.68 -6.13
C THR A 131 28.37 -25.32 -6.53
N ASP A 132 28.00 -24.48 -5.55
CA ASP A 132 27.53 -23.10 -5.78
C ASP A 132 28.54 -22.34 -6.65
N ALA A 133 29.84 -22.38 -6.33
CA ALA A 133 30.91 -21.74 -7.09
C ALA A 133 30.90 -22.15 -8.58
N GLN A 134 30.77 -23.45 -8.84
CA GLN A 134 30.76 -23.97 -10.21
C GLN A 134 29.50 -23.56 -10.98
N VAL A 135 28.35 -23.47 -10.31
CA VAL A 135 27.12 -22.98 -10.91
C VAL A 135 27.23 -21.48 -11.24
N LEU A 136 27.77 -20.67 -10.32
CA LEU A 136 27.97 -19.24 -10.55
C LEU A 136 28.94 -18.97 -11.71
N GLU A 137 30.06 -19.69 -11.77
CA GLU A 137 31.00 -19.61 -12.91
C GLU A 137 30.35 -19.99 -14.24
N MET A 138 29.50 -21.03 -14.22
CA MET A 138 28.73 -21.47 -15.40
C MET A 138 27.69 -20.42 -15.81
N MET A 139 27.02 -19.76 -14.87
CA MET A 139 26.06 -18.69 -15.15
C MET A 139 26.73 -17.42 -15.69
N ALA A 140 27.95 -17.12 -15.23
CA ALA A 140 28.76 -16.02 -15.73
C ALA A 140 29.41 -16.34 -17.09
N GLY A 141 29.57 -17.61 -17.43
CA GLY A 141 30.23 -18.06 -18.66
C GLY A 141 31.75 -18.03 -18.58
N VAL A 142 32.31 -18.11 -17.37
CA VAL A 142 33.76 -18.10 -17.09
C VAL A 142 34.29 -19.47 -16.62
N SER A 143 33.43 -20.48 -16.62
CA SER A 143 33.80 -21.86 -16.32
C SER A 143 34.70 -22.45 -17.42
N ASP A 144 35.77 -23.15 -17.02
CA ASP A 144 36.66 -23.85 -17.96
C ASP A 144 36.06 -25.17 -18.46
N ARG A 145 34.98 -25.65 -17.80
CA ARG A 145 34.45 -27.00 -17.99
C ARG A 145 33.03 -27.02 -18.56
N TRP A 146 32.28 -25.94 -18.40
CA TRP A 146 30.86 -25.87 -18.79
C TRP A 146 30.57 -24.60 -19.57
N SER A 147 29.83 -24.75 -20.67
CA SER A 147 29.33 -23.61 -21.44
C SER A 147 28.37 -22.76 -20.61
N LYS A 148 28.29 -21.46 -20.94
CA LYS A 148 27.38 -20.51 -20.27
C LYS A 148 25.95 -21.03 -20.25
N SER A 149 25.33 -21.04 -19.07
CA SER A 149 23.91 -21.35 -18.90
C SER A 149 23.33 -20.58 -17.73
N GLY A 150 22.18 -19.93 -17.93
CA GLY A 150 21.64 -18.96 -16.98
C GLY A 150 22.28 -17.58 -17.13
N ASP A 151 21.99 -16.71 -16.18
CA ASP A 151 22.45 -15.33 -16.17
C ASP A 151 22.88 -14.94 -14.75
N TYR A 152 24.20 -14.77 -14.58
CA TYR A 152 24.81 -14.45 -13.29
C TYR A 152 24.43 -13.05 -12.80
N ASP A 153 24.42 -12.04 -13.66
CA ASP A 153 24.13 -10.66 -13.25
C ASP A 153 22.66 -10.53 -12.80
N VAL A 154 21.76 -11.21 -13.50
CA VAL A 154 20.35 -11.29 -13.11
C VAL A 154 20.16 -12.07 -11.80
N TYR A 155 20.94 -13.13 -11.56
CA TYR A 155 20.93 -13.84 -10.28
C TYR A 155 21.45 -12.97 -9.13
N VAL A 156 22.57 -12.26 -9.32
CA VAL A 156 23.10 -11.29 -8.34
C VAL A 156 22.03 -10.25 -8.03
N SER A 157 21.42 -9.63 -9.05
CA SER A 157 20.35 -8.64 -8.89
C SER A 157 19.17 -9.17 -8.06
N ALA A 158 18.76 -10.43 -8.27
CA ALA A 158 17.70 -11.07 -7.50
C ALA A 158 18.09 -11.27 -6.02
N MET A 159 19.35 -11.58 -5.75
CA MET A 159 19.87 -11.85 -4.41
C MET A 159 20.21 -10.59 -3.63
N THR A 160 20.48 -9.47 -4.30
CA THR A 160 20.92 -8.21 -3.69
C THR A 160 19.88 -7.10 -3.82
N LYS A 161 18.59 -7.44 -3.80
CA LYS A 161 17.51 -6.49 -4.09
C LYS A 161 17.41 -5.40 -3.01
N SER A 162 17.29 -4.15 -3.44
CA SER A 162 17.03 -3.02 -2.54
C SER A 162 15.54 -2.90 -2.19
N ASN A 163 15.23 -2.07 -1.19
CA ASN A 163 13.86 -1.66 -0.88
C ASN A 163 13.14 -1.13 -2.13
N SER A 164 11.83 -1.36 -2.18
CA SER A 164 10.95 -0.91 -3.24
C SER A 164 11.00 0.61 -3.44
N ILE A 165 10.90 1.04 -4.69
CA ILE A 165 10.88 2.45 -5.07
C ILE A 165 9.52 2.93 -5.61
N ASN A 166 8.53 2.04 -5.71
CA ASN A 166 7.23 2.35 -6.30
C ASN A 166 6.04 2.04 -5.38
N ASN A 167 6.26 1.39 -4.23
CA ASN A 167 5.20 1.02 -3.32
C ASN A 167 5.66 0.90 -1.86
N ILE A 168 4.68 0.92 -0.95
CA ILE A 168 4.80 0.48 0.44
C ILE A 168 3.71 -0.55 0.73
N LYS A 169 3.91 -1.38 1.76
CA LYS A 169 2.90 -2.27 2.31
C LYS A 169 2.31 -1.69 3.58
N LEU A 170 0.99 -1.76 3.67
CA LEU A 170 0.23 -1.41 4.86
C LEU A 170 -0.39 -2.68 5.41
N GLN A 171 -0.44 -2.85 6.72
CA GLN A 171 -1.09 -4.00 7.37
C GLN A 171 -1.71 -3.56 8.69
N ILE A 172 -2.81 -4.19 9.10
CA ILE A 172 -3.52 -3.85 10.33
C ILE A 172 -3.61 -5.06 11.26
N SER A 173 -3.69 -4.82 12.57
CA SER A 173 -3.96 -5.85 13.56
C SER A 173 -4.57 -5.26 14.83
N ASP A 174 -5.27 -6.07 15.62
CA ASP A 174 -5.68 -5.74 16.98
C ASP A 174 -4.60 -6.08 18.02
N LYS A 175 -3.48 -6.68 17.60
CA LYS A 175 -2.41 -7.19 18.49
C LYS A 175 -1.03 -6.99 17.90
N LEU A 176 -0.03 -6.99 18.79
CA LEU A 176 1.39 -7.08 18.45
C LEU A 176 1.95 -8.47 18.80
N ASN A 177 3.10 -8.80 18.24
CA ASN A 177 3.91 -9.90 18.74
C ASN A 177 4.44 -9.61 20.16
N ALA A 178 4.98 -10.62 20.84
CA ALA A 178 5.48 -10.49 22.21
C ALA A 178 6.53 -9.38 22.36
N ASP A 179 7.40 -9.23 21.36
CA ASP A 179 8.51 -8.26 21.37
C ASP A 179 8.09 -6.85 20.93
N LYS A 180 6.84 -6.66 20.49
CA LYS A 180 6.31 -5.39 19.94
C LYS A 180 7.08 -4.84 18.74
N THR A 181 7.70 -5.73 17.97
CA THR A 181 8.50 -5.41 16.76
C THR A 181 7.77 -5.73 15.46
N ASP A 182 6.61 -6.39 15.56
CA ASP A 182 5.75 -6.79 14.46
C ASP A 182 4.29 -6.97 14.92
N LEU A 183 3.38 -7.15 13.96
CA LEU A 183 1.98 -7.47 14.23
C LEU A 183 1.83 -8.86 14.86
N GLY A 184 0.77 -9.06 15.64
CA GLY A 184 0.40 -10.34 16.28
C GLY A 184 -0.16 -11.38 15.31
N ILE A 185 0.32 -11.39 14.06
CA ILE A 185 -0.10 -12.28 12.97
C ILE A 185 1.12 -13.08 12.54
N SER A 186 0.98 -14.37 12.21
CA SER A 186 2.12 -15.17 11.78
C SER A 186 2.69 -14.67 10.44
N LYS A 187 4.02 -14.72 10.27
CA LYS A 187 4.71 -14.15 9.09
C LYS A 187 4.24 -14.74 7.76
N ASN A 188 3.95 -16.04 7.73
CA ASN A 188 3.39 -16.70 6.54
C ASN A 188 2.03 -16.13 6.15
N ILE A 189 1.20 -15.77 7.13
CA ILE A 189 -0.09 -15.14 6.89
C ILE A 189 0.10 -13.68 6.47
N GLN A 190 1.00 -12.95 7.13
CA GLN A 190 1.33 -11.57 6.74
C GLN A 190 1.86 -11.49 5.29
N ALA A 191 2.60 -12.49 4.82
CA ALA A 191 3.08 -12.53 3.43
C ALA A 191 1.93 -12.64 2.41
N GLU A 192 0.79 -13.22 2.80
CA GLU A 192 -0.42 -13.29 1.99
C GLU A 192 -1.23 -11.98 2.03
N TYR A 193 -1.08 -11.19 3.10
CA TYR A 193 -1.68 -9.86 3.27
C TYR A 193 -0.87 -8.77 2.60
N ASN A 194 -1.06 -8.59 1.30
CA ASN A 194 -0.37 -7.54 0.55
C ASN A 194 -1.29 -6.34 0.32
N TYR A 195 -1.49 -5.48 1.34
CA TYR A 195 -2.10 -4.16 1.10
C TYR A 195 -1.03 -3.20 0.58
N ARG A 196 -0.63 -3.47 -0.66
CA ARG A 196 0.31 -2.67 -1.42
C ARG A 196 -0.32 -1.35 -1.84
N LEU A 197 0.24 -0.25 -1.34
CA LEU A 197 -0.07 1.10 -1.80
C LEU A 197 1.03 1.56 -2.76
N ALA A 198 0.72 1.65 -4.05
CA ALA A 198 1.69 1.95 -5.10
C ALA A 198 1.52 3.35 -5.69
N TRP A 199 2.60 4.02 -6.09
CA TRP A 199 2.56 5.33 -6.76
C TRP A 199 3.24 5.31 -8.14
N TYR A 200 3.84 4.18 -8.53
CA TYR A 200 4.22 3.87 -9.91
C TYR A 200 3.95 2.41 -10.25
N ARG A 201 3.70 2.10 -11.54
CA ARG A 201 3.60 0.72 -12.04
C ARG A 201 4.97 0.06 -12.19
N LYS A 202 5.89 0.74 -12.87
CA LYS A 202 7.23 0.25 -13.21
C LYS A 202 8.18 1.43 -13.40
N LEU A 203 9.20 1.53 -12.56
CA LEU A 203 10.26 2.51 -12.73
C LEU A 203 11.43 1.92 -13.55
N GLN A 204 12.10 2.78 -14.32
CA GLN A 204 13.30 2.41 -15.05
C GLN A 204 14.46 2.19 -14.05
N PRO A 205 15.42 1.28 -14.34
CA PRO A 205 16.49 0.95 -13.40
C PRO A 205 17.37 2.13 -12.98
N GLU A 206 17.46 3.17 -13.80
CA GLU A 206 18.24 4.40 -13.57
C GLU A 206 17.60 5.27 -12.48
N ILE A 207 16.28 5.16 -12.31
CA ILE A 207 15.52 5.92 -11.32
C ILE A 207 15.69 5.26 -9.95
N LYS A 208 16.11 6.05 -8.96
CA LYS A 208 16.37 5.60 -7.59
C LYS A 208 15.39 6.25 -6.60
N ASP A 209 15.69 6.12 -5.32
CA ASP A 209 14.86 6.55 -4.20
C ASP A 209 14.81 8.07 -3.95
N PHE A 210 15.53 8.87 -4.76
CA PHE A 210 15.47 10.33 -4.72
C PHE A 210 14.19 10.90 -5.34
N LEU A 211 13.46 10.10 -6.12
CA LEU A 211 12.28 10.55 -6.84
C LEU A 211 11.20 11.05 -5.86
N PRO A 212 10.53 12.18 -6.15
CA PRO A 212 9.51 12.70 -5.25
C PRO A 212 8.21 11.90 -5.35
N VAL A 213 7.53 11.82 -4.22
CA VAL A 213 6.16 11.34 -4.05
C VAL A 213 5.37 12.46 -3.40
N GLN A 214 4.29 12.86 -4.04
CA GLN A 214 3.33 13.80 -3.47
C GLN A 214 2.39 13.05 -2.53
N TYR A 215 2.06 13.65 -1.40
CA TYR A 215 1.15 13.06 -0.43
C TYR A 215 0.10 14.06 0.05
N TRP A 216 -1.09 13.54 0.33
CA TRP A 216 -2.15 14.22 1.05
C TRP A 216 -2.64 13.30 2.15
N ILE A 217 -2.67 13.79 3.38
CA ILE A 217 -3.08 12.99 4.52
C ILE A 217 -4.10 13.75 5.36
N ASN A 218 -5.20 13.07 5.69
CA ASN A 218 -6.18 13.48 6.68
C ASN A 218 -6.13 12.48 7.85
N VAL A 219 -5.96 12.98 9.08
CA VAL A 219 -5.85 12.15 10.29
C VAL A 219 -6.89 12.59 11.30
N THR A 220 -7.60 11.64 11.88
CA THR A 220 -8.45 11.80 13.07
C THR A 220 -7.99 10.80 14.14
N LYS A 221 -8.61 10.84 15.33
CA LYS A 221 -8.38 9.79 16.33
C LYS A 221 -8.78 8.39 15.85
N ASP A 222 -9.68 8.33 14.87
CA ASP A 222 -10.32 7.09 14.44
C ASP A 222 -9.85 6.63 13.06
N SER A 223 -9.36 7.52 12.20
CA SER A 223 -9.09 7.19 10.80
C SER A 223 -7.98 8.01 10.18
N ILE A 224 -7.33 7.42 9.18
CA ILE A 224 -6.39 8.03 8.26
C ILE A 224 -6.93 7.87 6.85
N ASN A 225 -6.99 8.97 6.10
CA ASN A 225 -7.12 8.96 4.65
C ASN A 225 -5.81 9.43 4.04
N LEU A 226 -5.20 8.62 3.18
CA LEU A 226 -3.92 8.90 2.54
C LEU A 226 -4.09 8.83 1.03
N VAL A 227 -3.59 9.84 0.32
CA VAL A 227 -3.38 9.79 -1.12
C VAL A 227 -1.90 9.94 -1.39
N LEU A 228 -1.34 9.05 -2.20
CA LEU A 228 0.02 9.14 -2.74
C LEU A 228 -0.06 9.31 -4.25
N CYS A 229 0.75 10.20 -4.79
CA CYS A 229 0.91 10.39 -6.23
C CYS A 229 2.39 10.39 -6.61
N GLY A 230 2.74 9.58 -7.61
CA GLY A 230 4.07 9.63 -8.21
C GLY A 230 4.29 10.95 -8.94
N ASP A 231 5.52 11.46 -8.93
CA ASP A 231 5.90 12.57 -9.80
C ASP A 231 5.77 12.20 -11.30
N PRO A 232 5.02 12.98 -12.10
CA PRO A 232 4.79 12.69 -13.52
C PRO A 232 6.04 12.87 -14.39
N SER A 233 7.09 13.56 -13.93
CA SER A 233 8.32 13.79 -14.69
C SER A 233 9.15 12.53 -14.94
N ALA A 234 8.97 11.50 -14.10
CA ALA A 234 9.57 10.19 -14.30
C ALA A 234 8.77 9.31 -15.27
N ASP A 235 7.62 9.77 -15.74
CA ASP A 235 6.78 9.02 -16.67
C ASP A 235 7.20 9.27 -18.12
N VAL A 236 7.10 8.23 -18.94
CA VAL A 236 7.43 8.24 -20.36
C VAL A 236 6.21 7.77 -21.15
N HIS A 237 6.05 8.29 -22.37
CA HIS A 237 4.93 7.91 -23.25
C HIS A 237 4.75 6.37 -23.28
N PRO A 238 3.55 5.83 -22.99
CA PRO A 238 2.22 6.48 -23.05
C PRO A 238 1.73 7.24 -21.81
N TYR A 239 2.58 7.51 -20.81
CA TYR A 239 2.22 8.24 -19.58
C TYR A 239 1.18 7.52 -18.71
N GLU A 240 1.36 6.20 -18.55
CA GLU A 240 0.50 5.34 -17.74
C GLU A 240 1.20 4.84 -16.46
N ASN A 241 2.40 5.34 -16.18
CA ASN A 241 3.26 4.79 -15.13
C ASN A 241 3.00 5.42 -13.77
N TYR A 242 2.89 6.75 -13.68
CA TYR A 242 2.63 7.40 -12.40
C TYR A 242 1.18 7.16 -11.97
N LEU A 243 0.99 6.89 -10.69
CA LEU A 243 -0.30 6.51 -10.12
C LEU A 243 -0.69 7.49 -9.03
N THR A 244 -1.97 7.87 -9.04
CA THR A 244 -2.68 8.43 -7.90
C THR A 244 -3.38 7.29 -7.19
N SER A 245 -2.98 7.04 -5.95
CA SER A 245 -3.44 5.92 -5.14
C SER A 245 -3.97 6.38 -3.81
N TYR A 246 -5.01 5.71 -3.33
CA TYR A 246 -5.69 6.03 -2.09
C TYR A 246 -5.61 4.88 -1.10
N ALA A 247 -5.48 5.21 0.18
CA ALA A 247 -5.66 4.31 1.30
C ALA A 247 -6.57 4.91 2.37
N TYR A 248 -7.44 4.06 2.92
CA TYR A 248 -8.19 4.33 4.15
C TYR A 248 -7.73 3.37 5.22
N ILE A 249 -7.52 3.85 6.43
CA ILE A 249 -7.16 3.02 7.58
C ILE A 249 -7.87 3.58 8.80
N GLY A 250 -8.79 2.84 9.40
CA GLY A 250 -9.52 3.41 10.53
C GLY A 250 -10.78 2.67 10.96
N ALA A 251 -11.33 3.16 12.07
CA ALA A 251 -12.64 2.81 12.56
C ALA A 251 -13.74 3.49 11.74
N LEU A 252 -14.85 2.79 11.55
CA LEU A 252 -16.05 3.32 10.89
C LEU A 252 -16.88 4.17 11.86
N LYS A 253 -17.56 5.19 11.34
CA LYS A 253 -18.64 5.87 12.06
C LYS A 253 -19.96 5.08 11.91
N PRO A 254 -20.87 5.11 12.89
CA PRO A 254 -22.20 4.51 12.75
C PRO A 254 -22.94 5.00 11.50
N VAL A 255 -23.84 4.16 10.98
CA VAL A 255 -24.68 4.54 9.82
C VAL A 255 -25.61 5.70 10.19
N GLU A 256 -26.11 5.68 11.42
CA GLU A 256 -26.96 6.70 12.04
C GLU A 256 -26.46 6.98 13.45
N ASP A 257 -26.62 8.21 13.93
CA ASP A 257 -26.14 8.63 15.25
C ASP A 257 -26.80 7.88 16.42
N SER A 258 -27.99 7.33 16.20
CA SER A 258 -28.75 6.53 17.18
C SER A 258 -28.40 5.04 17.17
N ALA A 259 -27.59 4.57 16.22
CA ALA A 259 -27.28 3.16 16.06
C ALA A 259 -26.32 2.66 17.14
N TYR A 260 -26.44 1.38 17.50
CA TYR A 260 -25.44 0.71 18.34
C TYR A 260 -24.09 0.67 17.62
N THR A 261 -23.03 1.00 18.35
CA THR A 261 -21.66 0.97 17.84
C THR A 261 -21.09 -0.45 17.89
N ASP A 262 -20.43 -0.87 16.82
CA ASP A 262 -19.52 -2.03 16.89
C ASP A 262 -18.17 -1.52 17.38
N ASP A 263 -17.95 -1.58 18.69
CA ASP A 263 -16.72 -1.04 19.26
C ASP A 263 -15.52 -1.97 19.06
N LYS A 264 -15.74 -3.23 18.64
CA LYS A 264 -14.71 -4.27 18.71
C LYS A 264 -14.05 -4.55 17.36
N TYR A 265 -14.83 -4.55 16.29
CA TYR A 265 -14.38 -5.03 14.98
C TYR A 265 -14.55 -3.98 13.86
N ASN A 266 -14.85 -2.73 14.22
CA ASN A 266 -15.10 -1.64 13.28
C ASN A 266 -13.85 -1.00 12.64
N PHE A 267 -12.65 -1.54 12.86
CA PHE A 267 -11.42 -1.02 12.27
C PHE A 267 -11.06 -1.78 10.99
N GLY A 268 -10.72 -1.07 9.92
CA GLY A 268 -10.40 -1.68 8.64
C GLY A 268 -9.42 -0.88 7.80
N ILE A 269 -9.06 -1.47 6.65
CA ILE A 269 -8.11 -0.92 5.70
C ILE A 269 -8.53 -1.19 4.26
N THR A 270 -8.26 -0.22 3.39
CA THR A 270 -8.17 -0.47 1.94
C THR A 270 -7.03 0.36 1.35
N VAL A 271 -6.45 -0.12 0.25
CA VAL A 271 -5.38 0.55 -0.49
C VAL A 271 -5.61 0.45 -1.99
N SER A 272 -4.87 1.25 -2.77
CA SER A 272 -4.86 1.16 -4.23
C SER A 272 -3.50 0.64 -4.72
N SER A 273 -3.52 -0.31 -5.65
CA SER A 273 -2.37 -1.09 -6.08
C SER A 273 -2.20 -1.06 -7.60
N ASP A 274 -0.94 -1.12 -8.05
CA ASP A 274 -0.51 -1.33 -9.43
C ASP A 274 -0.66 -2.78 -9.90
N ILE A 275 -0.65 -3.73 -8.96
CA ILE A 275 -0.79 -5.18 -9.23
C ILE A 275 -2.10 -5.72 -8.66
N GLU A 276 -2.59 -6.80 -9.28
CA GLU A 276 -3.77 -7.52 -8.82
C GLU A 276 -3.55 -8.07 -7.39
N PRO A 277 -4.56 -7.98 -6.50
CA PRO A 277 -4.43 -8.57 -5.18
C PRO A 277 -4.27 -10.09 -5.23
N ASN A 278 -3.64 -10.62 -4.18
CA ASN A 278 -3.61 -12.06 -3.94
C ASN A 278 -4.93 -12.50 -3.27
N TYR A 279 -5.60 -13.49 -3.85
CA TYR A 279 -6.83 -14.07 -3.29
C TYR A 279 -6.48 -15.24 -2.37
N SER A 280 -6.11 -14.89 -1.13
CA SER A 280 -5.78 -15.87 -0.10
C SER A 280 -7.03 -16.48 0.54
N LYS A 281 -6.87 -17.63 1.20
CA LYS A 281 -7.93 -18.32 1.96
C LYS A 281 -7.57 -18.56 3.42
N VAL A 282 -6.57 -17.84 3.95
CA VAL A 282 -6.02 -18.04 5.29
C VAL A 282 -7.05 -17.92 6.42
N TYR A 283 -8.12 -17.13 6.25
CA TYR A 283 -9.24 -17.08 7.19
C TYR A 283 -10.57 -17.50 6.53
N GLY A 284 -10.50 -18.40 5.55
CA GLY A 284 -11.65 -18.95 4.85
C GLY A 284 -11.85 -18.38 3.44
N GLU A 285 -12.89 -18.87 2.77
CA GLU A 285 -13.21 -18.57 1.36
C GLU A 285 -13.45 -17.09 1.06
N ARG A 286 -13.78 -16.29 2.09
CA ARG A 286 -13.99 -14.84 1.99
C ARG A 286 -12.91 -14.09 2.75
N THR A 287 -11.64 -14.46 2.61
CA THR A 287 -10.57 -13.63 3.14
C THR A 287 -10.46 -12.36 2.28
N ALA A 288 -10.45 -11.19 2.92
CA ALA A 288 -10.37 -9.90 2.25
C ALA A 288 -9.03 -9.68 1.55
N THR A 289 -9.05 -8.96 0.44
CA THR A 289 -7.83 -8.53 -0.25
C THR A 289 -7.27 -7.23 0.32
N GLY A 290 -8.13 -6.37 0.88
CA GLY A 290 -7.78 -5.00 1.29
C GLY A 290 -7.36 -4.09 0.12
N VAL A 291 -7.56 -4.52 -1.13
CA VAL A 291 -7.24 -3.75 -2.34
C VAL A 291 -8.52 -3.51 -3.14
N THR A 292 -9.22 -4.57 -3.56
CA THR A 292 -10.49 -4.48 -4.31
C THR A 292 -11.72 -4.55 -3.40
N ASP A 293 -11.48 -4.54 -2.09
CA ASP A 293 -12.45 -4.51 -1.00
C ASP A 293 -11.86 -3.71 0.17
N VAL A 294 -12.68 -3.50 1.21
CA VAL A 294 -12.22 -3.00 2.51
C VAL A 294 -12.10 -4.19 3.47
N CYS A 295 -10.88 -4.43 3.94
CA CYS A 295 -10.60 -5.48 4.91
C CYS A 295 -10.86 -4.96 6.32
N MET A 296 -11.82 -5.55 7.03
CA MET A 296 -12.11 -5.24 8.43
C MET A 296 -11.44 -6.25 9.36
N ILE A 297 -10.98 -5.83 10.56
CA ILE A 297 -10.35 -6.70 11.56
C ILE A 297 -11.16 -7.97 11.79
N ALA A 298 -12.49 -7.84 11.90
CA ALA A 298 -13.40 -8.96 11.83
C ALA A 298 -14.81 -8.54 11.37
N ASN A 299 -15.61 -9.53 11.01
CA ASN A 299 -17.03 -9.35 10.80
C ASN A 299 -17.81 -9.34 12.15
N LYS A 300 -19.14 -9.18 12.11
CA LYS A 300 -20.01 -9.10 13.30
C LYS A 300 -19.88 -10.30 14.25
N ILE A 301 -19.62 -11.49 13.71
CA ILE A 301 -19.46 -12.73 14.50
C ILE A 301 -18.01 -12.96 14.96
N GLY A 302 -17.07 -12.08 14.61
CA GLY A 302 -15.66 -12.19 14.96
C GLY A 302 -14.82 -13.03 14.00
N MET A 303 -15.32 -13.35 12.80
CA MET A 303 -14.51 -13.98 11.76
C MET A 303 -13.52 -12.95 11.20
N PRO A 304 -12.21 -13.22 11.20
CA PRO A 304 -11.21 -12.18 11.01
C PRO A 304 -10.97 -11.86 9.52
N TYR A 305 -10.57 -10.61 9.23
CA TYR A 305 -10.14 -10.12 7.91
C TYR A 305 -11.11 -10.46 6.76
N GLN A 306 -12.40 -10.13 6.94
CA GLN A 306 -13.45 -10.39 5.94
C GLN A 306 -13.71 -9.15 5.06
N PRO A 307 -14.05 -9.33 3.77
CA PRO A 307 -14.21 -8.25 2.80
C PRO A 307 -15.52 -7.51 3.05
N HIS A 308 -15.45 -6.19 2.99
CA HIS A 308 -16.60 -5.30 2.98
C HIS A 308 -16.55 -4.44 1.72
N TYR A 309 -17.72 -4.16 1.15
CA TYR A 309 -17.84 -3.49 -0.14
C TYR A 309 -18.41 -2.08 0.04
N PRO A 310 -17.92 -1.10 -0.73
CA PRO A 310 -18.44 0.26 -0.68
C PRO A 310 -19.84 0.33 -1.32
N ALA A 311 -20.78 0.89 -0.56
CA ALA A 311 -22.11 1.29 -1.01
C ALA A 311 -22.24 2.81 -0.89
N PHE A 312 -22.69 3.44 -1.97
CA PHE A 312 -22.84 4.88 -2.06
C PHE A 312 -23.86 5.24 -3.13
N TYR A 313 -24.37 6.47 -3.07
CA TYR A 313 -25.23 6.99 -4.12
C TYR A 313 -24.42 7.29 -5.37
N ALA A 314 -24.77 6.64 -6.48
CA ALA A 314 -24.14 6.83 -7.78
C ALA A 314 -25.15 6.85 -8.91
N THR A 315 -24.82 7.59 -9.97
CA THR A 315 -25.45 7.48 -11.28
C THR A 315 -24.93 6.25 -12.03
N ASN A 316 -25.50 5.94 -13.19
CA ASN A 316 -25.05 4.82 -14.02
C ASN A 316 -23.59 5.03 -14.51
N PRO A 317 -22.69 4.02 -14.40
CA PRO A 317 -21.28 4.12 -14.82
C PRO A 317 -21.05 4.46 -16.29
N PHE A 318 -22.01 4.13 -17.17
CA PHE A 318 -21.93 4.34 -18.62
C PHE A 318 -22.82 5.49 -19.10
N MET A 319 -23.32 6.32 -18.18
CA MET A 319 -24.10 7.49 -18.55
C MET A 319 -23.20 8.50 -19.28
N ASP A 320 -23.64 8.93 -20.47
CA ASP A 320 -22.94 9.97 -21.25
C ASP A 320 -22.90 11.29 -20.47
N LYS A 321 -21.68 11.75 -20.16
CA LYS A 321 -21.44 12.97 -19.39
C LYS A 321 -21.21 14.13 -20.35
N CYS A 322 -22.27 14.53 -21.05
CA CYS A 322 -22.21 15.56 -22.10
C CYS A 322 -22.31 17.00 -21.56
N ASN A 323 -22.42 17.22 -20.24
CA ASN A 323 -22.58 18.55 -19.68
C ASN A 323 -21.64 18.77 -18.49
N VAL A 324 -20.57 19.54 -18.72
CA VAL A 324 -19.51 19.83 -17.73
C VAL A 324 -19.97 20.77 -16.63
N GLU A 325 -21.05 21.53 -16.82
CA GLU A 325 -21.50 22.54 -15.87
C GLU A 325 -22.52 22.03 -14.84
N GLY A 326 -22.90 20.75 -14.85
CA GLY A 326 -23.94 20.21 -13.97
C GLY A 326 -25.36 20.76 -14.24
N SER A 327 -26.35 20.31 -13.47
CA SER A 327 -27.75 20.72 -13.66
C SER A 327 -28.05 22.09 -13.04
N ARG A 328 -28.71 23.00 -13.78
CA ARG A 328 -29.22 24.28 -13.24
C ARG A 328 -30.19 24.06 -12.06
N TYR A 329 -30.96 22.97 -12.08
CA TYR A 329 -31.90 22.61 -11.02
C TYR A 329 -31.20 22.21 -9.71
N ASN A 330 -29.92 21.82 -9.76
CA ASN A 330 -29.09 21.56 -8.59
C ASN A 330 -27.98 22.62 -8.43
N HIS A 331 -28.20 23.84 -8.92
CA HIS A 331 -27.22 24.92 -8.84
C HIS A 331 -25.83 24.55 -9.37
N LYS A 332 -25.75 23.71 -10.41
CA LYS A 332 -24.50 23.23 -11.00
C LYS A 332 -23.61 22.43 -10.03
N LYS A 333 -24.18 21.87 -8.96
CA LYS A 333 -23.44 21.07 -7.96
C LYS A 333 -23.14 19.66 -8.50
N HIS A 334 -21.94 19.19 -8.18
CA HIS A 334 -21.54 17.80 -8.39
C HIS A 334 -22.00 16.92 -7.23
N GLN A 335 -22.40 15.69 -7.52
CA GLN A 335 -22.87 14.75 -6.50
C GLN A 335 -21.68 14.01 -5.87
N PHE A 336 -21.57 14.12 -4.54
CA PHE A 336 -20.66 13.35 -3.69
C PHE A 336 -21.47 12.71 -2.56
N SER A 337 -21.15 11.46 -2.22
CA SER A 337 -21.83 10.64 -1.22
C SER A 337 -20.85 10.17 -0.15
N ASP A 338 -21.34 10.02 1.08
CA ASP A 338 -20.69 9.17 2.08
C ASP A 338 -20.52 7.75 1.51
N ILE A 339 -19.50 7.03 2.01
CA ILE A 339 -19.24 5.64 1.66
C ILE A 339 -19.65 4.76 2.84
N THR A 340 -20.72 3.99 2.69
CA THR A 340 -21.13 2.96 3.65
C THR A 340 -20.46 1.65 3.30
N LEU A 341 -19.91 0.93 4.28
CA LEU A 341 -19.34 -0.39 4.07
C LEU A 341 -20.37 -1.47 4.36
N VAL A 342 -20.53 -2.39 3.42
CA VAL A 342 -21.51 -3.46 3.46
C VAL A 342 -20.82 -4.81 3.44
N HIS A 343 -21.10 -5.65 4.42
CA HIS A 343 -20.71 -7.06 4.40
C HIS A 343 -21.84 -7.88 3.76
N PRO A 344 -21.57 -8.88 2.91
CA PRO A 344 -22.62 -9.70 2.28
C PRO A 344 -23.59 -10.39 3.24
N VAL A 345 -23.17 -10.62 4.49
CA VAL A 345 -23.99 -11.27 5.52
C VAL A 345 -24.39 -10.29 6.64
N ASP A 346 -23.52 -9.34 6.99
CA ASP A 346 -23.78 -8.46 8.13
C ASP A 346 -24.52 -7.18 7.72
N MET A 347 -24.68 -6.98 6.41
CA MET A 347 -25.23 -5.76 5.80
C MET A 347 -24.38 -4.53 6.16
N GLU A 348 -24.98 -3.35 6.25
CA GLU A 348 -24.30 -2.09 6.53
C GLU A 348 -23.61 -2.11 7.90
N ARG A 349 -22.28 -1.93 7.92
CA ARG A 349 -21.48 -1.94 9.15
C ARG A 349 -21.07 -0.56 9.65
N GLY A 350 -21.10 0.44 8.78
CA GLY A 350 -20.73 1.81 9.13
C GLY A 350 -20.29 2.61 7.92
N LYS A 351 -19.98 3.89 8.13
CA LYS A 351 -19.49 4.79 7.09
C LYS A 351 -18.01 5.08 7.28
N MET A 352 -17.30 5.25 6.18
CA MET A 352 -15.93 5.75 6.21
C MET A 352 -15.93 7.21 6.69
N ILE A 353 -14.87 7.60 7.40
CA ILE A 353 -14.75 8.92 8.03
C ILE A 353 -13.94 9.85 7.13
N ASN A 354 -14.38 11.10 6.99
CA ASN A 354 -13.66 12.17 6.28
C ASN A 354 -13.35 11.88 4.81
N VAL A 355 -14.19 11.07 4.16
CA VAL A 355 -14.05 10.74 2.75
C VAL A 355 -15.42 10.64 2.09
N LEU A 356 -15.48 11.17 0.87
CA LEU A 356 -16.63 11.07 -0.01
C LEU A 356 -16.23 10.41 -1.33
N VAL A 357 -17.21 9.86 -2.03
CA VAL A 357 -17.06 9.35 -3.39
C VAL A 357 -18.02 10.09 -4.31
N GLY A 358 -17.58 10.43 -5.51
CA GLY A 358 -18.39 11.23 -6.43
C GLY A 358 -17.93 11.16 -7.88
N ASP A 359 -18.67 11.84 -8.73
CA ASP A 359 -18.40 11.84 -10.17
C ASP A 359 -17.07 12.56 -10.48
N ALA A 360 -16.22 11.93 -11.29
CA ALA A 360 -14.93 12.49 -11.70
C ALA A 360 -15.04 13.54 -12.82
N SER A 361 -16.22 13.72 -13.43
CA SER A 361 -16.40 14.57 -14.59
C SER A 361 -16.38 16.05 -14.24
N ALA A 362 -15.72 16.82 -15.09
CA ALA A 362 -15.63 18.29 -15.04
C ALA A 362 -15.05 18.91 -13.75
N ILE A 363 -14.36 18.10 -12.95
CA ILE A 363 -13.59 18.55 -11.78
C ILE A 363 -12.15 18.08 -11.95
N ASN A 364 -11.19 19.00 -11.84
CA ASN A 364 -9.78 18.63 -11.96
C ASN A 364 -9.31 17.89 -10.70
N ASP A 365 -8.30 17.06 -10.86
CA ASP A 365 -7.66 16.45 -9.70
C ASP A 365 -6.99 17.51 -8.85
N THR A 366 -7.00 17.31 -7.53
CA THR A 366 -6.56 18.25 -6.50
C THR A 366 -7.43 19.49 -6.31
N ASP A 367 -8.55 19.62 -7.03
CA ASP A 367 -9.50 20.71 -6.78
C ASP A 367 -10.10 20.60 -5.36
N ARG A 368 -10.27 21.77 -4.74
CA ARG A 368 -10.95 21.90 -3.45
C ARG A 368 -12.45 22.09 -3.68
N LEU A 369 -13.25 21.23 -3.07
CA LEU A 369 -14.69 21.19 -3.17
C LEU A 369 -15.33 21.70 -1.86
N ALA A 370 -16.36 22.54 -1.99
CA ALA A 370 -17.20 22.95 -0.87
C ALA A 370 -18.45 22.07 -0.82
N TYR A 371 -18.54 21.23 0.21
CA TYR A 371 -19.69 20.41 0.55
C TYR A 371 -20.64 21.21 1.45
N LYS A 372 -21.95 21.14 1.16
CA LYS A 372 -23.00 21.92 1.85
C LYS A 372 -22.62 23.40 2.04
N LYS A 373 -22.10 24.00 0.97
CA LYS A 373 -21.65 25.40 0.92
C LYS A 373 -22.73 26.36 1.47
N ASP A 374 -22.28 27.37 2.21
CA ASP A 374 -23.12 28.43 2.80
C ASP A 374 -24.14 27.91 3.85
N THR A 375 -23.85 26.76 4.48
CA THR A 375 -24.61 26.21 5.62
C THR A 375 -23.72 26.08 6.86
N GLU A 376 -24.32 25.80 8.04
CA GLU A 376 -23.56 25.55 9.27
C GLU A 376 -22.73 24.25 9.23
N GLU A 377 -23.07 23.36 8.29
CA GLU A 377 -22.39 22.11 7.98
C GLU A 377 -21.48 22.28 6.75
N GLU A 378 -20.99 23.50 6.48
CA GLU A 378 -20.06 23.74 5.38
C GLU A 378 -18.74 23.02 5.64
N GLU A 379 -18.27 22.38 4.59
CA GLU A 379 -17.33 21.30 4.71
C GLU A 379 -16.41 21.30 3.46
N TYR A 380 -15.10 21.12 3.62
CA TYR A 380 -14.15 21.18 2.49
C TYR A 380 -13.47 19.84 2.24
N TYR A 381 -13.35 19.49 0.96
CA TYR A 381 -12.74 18.24 0.49
C TYR A 381 -11.79 18.49 -0.66
N LYS A 382 -10.78 17.64 -0.82
CA LYS A 382 -9.86 17.66 -1.96
C LYS A 382 -10.08 16.42 -2.82
N LYS A 383 -10.32 16.60 -4.12
CA LYS A 383 -10.73 15.54 -5.04
C LYS A 383 -9.54 14.85 -5.70
N PHE A 384 -9.62 13.54 -5.88
CA PHE A 384 -8.61 12.71 -6.51
C PHE A 384 -9.27 11.61 -7.36
N LYS A 385 -8.98 11.62 -8.66
CA LYS A 385 -9.20 10.45 -9.51
C LYS A 385 -8.12 9.42 -9.19
N ILE A 386 -8.54 8.22 -8.79
CA ILE A 386 -7.63 7.10 -8.55
C ILE A 386 -7.24 6.51 -9.90
N THR A 387 -5.94 6.47 -10.20
CA THR A 387 -5.41 5.93 -11.46
C THR A 387 -4.72 4.57 -11.28
N ALA A 388 -4.49 4.16 -10.03
CA ALA A 388 -4.12 2.78 -9.73
C ALA A 388 -5.21 1.81 -10.23
N PRO A 389 -4.84 0.76 -10.97
CA PRO A 389 -5.77 -0.14 -11.64
C PRO A 389 -6.63 -0.97 -10.68
N TYR A 390 -6.13 -1.25 -9.47
CA TYR A 390 -6.84 -2.03 -8.46
C TYR A 390 -7.08 -1.18 -7.21
N CYS A 391 -8.34 -1.02 -6.82
CA CYS A 391 -8.81 -0.24 -5.68
C CYS A 391 -10.22 -0.71 -5.27
N PHE A 392 -10.68 -0.28 -4.09
CA PHE A 392 -11.96 -0.74 -3.52
C PHE A 392 -13.18 -0.36 -4.36
N LEU A 393 -13.06 0.66 -5.23
CA LEU A 393 -14.13 1.04 -6.14
C LEU A 393 -14.34 0.05 -7.28
N ASN A 394 -13.37 -0.81 -7.60
CA ASN A 394 -13.51 -1.80 -8.68
C ASN A 394 -14.65 -2.81 -8.42
N ASN A 395 -15.00 -3.07 -7.17
CA ASN A 395 -16.13 -3.91 -6.77
C ASN A 395 -17.30 -3.10 -6.18
N SER A 396 -17.41 -1.82 -6.56
CA SER A 396 -18.50 -0.95 -6.14
C SER A 396 -19.64 -0.86 -7.15
N ALA A 397 -20.72 -0.17 -6.79
CA ALA A 397 -21.82 0.14 -7.69
C ALA A 397 -21.39 0.98 -8.92
N ASN A 398 -20.27 1.71 -8.84
CA ASN A 398 -19.75 2.49 -9.96
C ASN A 398 -18.22 2.64 -9.92
N ILE A 399 -17.54 1.92 -10.81
CA ILE A 399 -16.07 1.85 -10.87
C ILE A 399 -15.38 3.13 -11.39
N ASN A 400 -16.13 4.04 -12.02
CA ASN A 400 -15.58 5.22 -12.70
C ASN A 400 -15.60 6.49 -11.83
N TYR A 401 -15.79 6.34 -10.52
CA TYR A 401 -15.91 7.45 -9.58
C TYR A 401 -14.56 7.85 -8.99
N CYS A 402 -14.51 9.05 -8.41
CA CYS A 402 -13.34 9.59 -7.73
C CYS A 402 -13.57 9.67 -6.22
N VAL A 403 -12.47 9.81 -5.48
CA VAL A 403 -12.47 9.97 -4.02
C VAL A 403 -12.21 11.44 -3.69
N ALA A 404 -12.84 11.95 -2.63
CA ALA A 404 -12.52 13.26 -2.08
C ALA A 404 -12.30 13.15 -0.57
N ILE A 405 -11.12 13.59 -0.09
CA ILE A 405 -10.76 13.51 1.33
C ILE A 405 -10.90 14.87 2.00
N ARG A 406 -11.29 14.87 3.27
CA ARG A 406 -11.52 16.08 4.06
C ARG A 406 -10.27 16.95 4.16
N CYS A 407 -10.41 18.26 3.96
CA CYS A 407 -9.32 19.23 4.08
C CYS A 407 -9.78 20.54 4.72
N TYR A 408 -8.84 21.41 5.07
CA TYR A 408 -9.16 22.73 5.61
C TYR A 408 -9.68 23.67 4.51
N LYS A 409 -10.58 24.60 4.90
CA LYS A 409 -11.11 25.66 4.03
C LYS A 409 -9.99 26.50 3.41
N THR A 410 -8.99 26.86 4.19
CA THR A 410 -7.75 27.55 3.79
C THR A 410 -6.57 26.67 4.15
N THR A 411 -5.70 26.38 3.18
CA THR A 411 -4.37 25.83 3.45
C THR A 411 -3.62 26.86 4.28
N LYS A 412 -3.05 26.45 5.42
CA LYS A 412 -2.19 27.33 6.22
C LYS A 412 -0.85 27.56 5.54
#